data_AF-A0A924VXH9-F1
#
_entry.id   AF-A0A924VXH9-F1
#
_cell.length_a   1.000
_cell.length_b   1.000
_cell.length_c   1.000
_cell.angle_alpha   90.00
_cell.angle_beta   90.00
_cell.angle_gamma   90.00
#
_symmetry.space_group_name_H-M   'P 1'
#
loop_
_entity.id
_entity.type
_entity.pdbx_description
1 polymer ?
#
loop_
_entity_poly.entity_id
_entity_poly.type
_entity_poly.pdbx_seq_one_letter_code
_entity_poly.pdbx_strand_id
1 'polypeptide(L)'
;MNLLNIFRKIALLFGILFVIAVFIYLFALIIIHSSTDIKIVVTYISFLISAILFITVVYRFENFQSSKWIYACLAVLSFAYQIILSSNVPFNGEGDLQFNFSNAVSLASNHFTDLNSKFYCATFPGTITYPAVLSVFMKLFGINRMVPVLLNHMMICILVCAIYTFLKTRMSIIWALSGSLLFALHPFTIIYSNTYNAELIYGTFVMFSFFAFMKVNTSTKIRSQVTWIALVALFCGISILFRPLSIIMIIAFIIYIVFFTFDRYIKKLLFIAVLVSVFALCGFANNALVKTLTSYNPPSSSFGWNLYVGASATGRYNEDDAKEFGKVSIGSSSPTEIQKHFASEAIIRYKNIGSDIFIRGFRKLEPWLSYEYIANET
;
A
#
# COMPACT_ATOMS: atom_id res chain seq x y z
N MET A 1 13.22 -44.24 -4.11
CA MET A 1 12.33 -43.07 -3.91
C MET A 1 11.05 -43.57 -3.23
N ASN A 2 10.70 -43.05 -2.04
CA ASN A 2 9.68 -43.66 -1.18
C ASN A 2 8.26 -43.53 -1.80
N LEU A 3 7.57 -44.65 -2.06
CA LEU A 3 6.23 -44.68 -2.69
C LEU A 3 5.21 -43.77 -1.98
N LEU A 4 5.33 -43.67 -0.66
CA LEU A 4 4.51 -42.79 0.18
C LEU A 4 4.68 -41.30 -0.18
N ASN A 5 5.89 -40.88 -0.55
CA ASN A 5 6.16 -39.51 -0.98
C ASN A 5 5.61 -39.22 -2.38
N ILE A 6 5.52 -40.22 -3.25
CA ILE A 6 4.91 -40.09 -4.57
C ILE A 6 3.40 -39.95 -4.41
N PHE A 7 2.78 -40.81 -3.61
CA PHE A 7 1.34 -40.76 -3.34
C PHE A 7 0.92 -39.43 -2.70
N ARG A 8 1.71 -38.92 -1.74
CA ARG A 8 1.48 -37.60 -1.12
C ARG A 8 1.58 -36.43 -2.12
N LYS A 9 2.51 -36.49 -3.09
CA LYS A 9 2.62 -35.49 -4.16
C LYS A 9 1.45 -35.56 -5.15
N ILE A 10 0.94 -36.76 -5.42
CA ILE A 10 -0.24 -36.96 -6.28
C ILE A 10 -1.49 -36.44 -5.56
N ALA A 11 -1.68 -36.74 -4.28
CA ALA A 11 -2.78 -36.19 -3.47
C ALA A 11 -2.71 -34.65 -3.37
N LEU A 12 -1.50 -34.09 -3.31
CA LEU A 12 -1.26 -32.64 -3.39
C LEU A 12 -1.69 -32.05 -4.73
N LEU A 13 -1.27 -32.67 -5.83
CA LEU A 13 -1.67 -32.26 -7.16
C LEU A 13 -3.19 -32.34 -7.30
N PHE A 14 -3.83 -33.41 -6.81
CA PHE A 14 -5.28 -33.56 -6.81
C PHE A 14 -6.01 -32.54 -5.94
N GLY A 15 -5.52 -32.24 -4.74
CA GLY A 15 -6.13 -31.22 -3.88
C GLY A 15 -6.03 -29.83 -4.49
N ILE A 16 -4.87 -29.51 -5.08
CA ILE A 16 -4.67 -28.26 -5.83
C ILE A 16 -5.58 -28.22 -7.06
N LEU A 17 -5.59 -29.28 -7.87
CA LEU A 17 -6.44 -29.39 -9.06
C LEU A 17 -7.92 -29.36 -8.70
N PHE A 18 -8.34 -29.89 -7.56
CA PHE A 18 -9.71 -29.84 -7.08
C PHE A 18 -10.10 -28.43 -6.66
N VAL A 19 -9.24 -27.73 -5.91
CA VAL A 19 -9.48 -26.32 -5.55
C VAL A 19 -9.52 -25.45 -6.80
N ILE A 20 -8.61 -25.67 -7.75
CA ILE A 20 -8.61 -25.01 -9.06
C ILE A 20 -9.87 -25.37 -9.86
N ALA A 21 -10.31 -26.63 -9.86
CA ALA A 21 -11.50 -27.07 -10.59
C ALA A 21 -12.79 -26.51 -9.99
N VAL A 22 -12.90 -26.46 -8.66
CA VAL A 22 -14.01 -25.80 -7.96
C VAL A 22 -14.03 -24.31 -8.29
N PHE A 23 -12.85 -23.68 -8.30
CA PHE A 23 -12.73 -22.27 -8.65
C PHE A 23 -13.10 -22.00 -10.13
N ILE A 24 -12.64 -22.83 -11.07
CA ILE A 24 -13.00 -22.78 -12.49
C ILE A 24 -14.49 -23.05 -12.70
N TYR A 25 -15.07 -24.01 -11.99
CA TYR A 25 -16.50 -24.34 -12.05
C TYR A 25 -17.36 -23.18 -11.56
N LEU A 26 -17.00 -22.58 -10.43
CA LEU A 26 -17.71 -21.43 -9.88
C LEU A 26 -17.51 -20.18 -10.76
N PHE A 27 -16.34 -20.02 -11.37
CA PHE A 27 -16.09 -18.98 -12.38
C PHE A 27 -16.92 -19.19 -13.66
N ALA A 28 -17.07 -20.44 -14.12
CA ALA A 28 -17.93 -20.77 -15.25
C ALA A 28 -19.41 -20.43 -14.96
N LEU A 29 -19.86 -20.59 -13.71
CA LEU A 29 -21.22 -20.20 -13.29
C LEU A 29 -21.42 -18.66 -13.26
N ILE A 30 -20.37 -17.89 -12.97
CA ILE A 30 -20.37 -16.41 -12.97
C ILE A 30 -20.60 -15.81 -14.37
N ILE A 31 -20.12 -16.49 -15.42
CA ILE A 31 -20.20 -16.00 -16.80
C ILE A 31 -21.62 -16.10 -17.37
N ILE A 32 -22.50 -16.95 -16.80
CA ILE A 32 -23.63 -17.43 -17.59
C ILE A 32 -24.85 -16.52 -17.63
N HIS A 33 -25.27 -15.68 -16.65
CA HIS A 33 -26.38 -14.69 -16.85
C HIS A 33 -26.74 -13.78 -15.62
N SER A 34 -25.81 -13.44 -14.71
CA SER A 34 -26.15 -12.71 -13.46
C SER A 34 -25.78 -11.21 -13.42
N SER A 35 -26.42 -10.43 -12.54
CA SER A 35 -26.05 -9.02 -12.27
C SER A 35 -24.70 -8.91 -11.55
N THR A 36 -24.05 -7.74 -11.64
CA THR A 36 -22.71 -7.50 -11.03
C THR A 36 -22.66 -7.82 -9.54
N ASP A 37 -23.69 -7.46 -8.78
CA ASP A 37 -23.75 -7.72 -7.33
C ASP A 37 -23.77 -9.23 -7.03
N ILE A 38 -24.55 -10.00 -7.79
CA ILE A 38 -24.62 -11.46 -7.65
C ILE A 38 -23.25 -12.06 -7.98
N LYS A 39 -22.56 -11.56 -9.02
CA LYS A 39 -21.21 -12.02 -9.37
C LYS A 39 -20.21 -11.77 -8.25
N ILE A 40 -20.25 -10.61 -7.61
CA ILE A 40 -19.38 -10.29 -6.47
C ILE A 40 -19.67 -11.25 -5.32
N VAL A 41 -20.93 -11.38 -4.89
CA VAL A 41 -21.33 -12.27 -3.79
C VAL A 41 -20.92 -13.72 -4.06
N VAL A 42 -21.20 -14.24 -5.26
CA VAL A 42 -20.81 -15.60 -5.66
C VAL A 42 -19.28 -15.74 -5.63
N THR A 43 -18.52 -14.75 -6.10
CA THR A 43 -17.05 -14.79 -6.08
C THR A 43 -16.51 -14.86 -4.65
N TYR A 44 -17.08 -14.09 -3.72
CA TYR A 44 -16.73 -14.15 -2.30
C TYR A 44 -17.03 -15.51 -1.67
N ILE A 45 -18.23 -16.04 -1.88
CA ILE A 45 -18.64 -17.36 -1.35
C ILE A 45 -17.72 -18.45 -1.93
N SER A 46 -17.44 -18.38 -3.23
CA SER A 46 -16.56 -19.33 -3.91
C SER A 46 -15.16 -19.33 -3.34
N PHE A 47 -14.59 -18.14 -3.10
CA PHE A 47 -13.29 -18.04 -2.46
C PHE A 47 -13.31 -18.57 -1.03
N LEU A 48 -14.34 -18.27 -0.24
CA LEU A 48 -14.45 -18.78 1.13
C LEU A 48 -14.47 -20.31 1.15
N ILE A 49 -15.24 -20.94 0.24
CA ILE A 49 -15.27 -22.39 0.08
C ILE A 49 -13.88 -22.92 -0.30
N SER A 50 -13.23 -22.34 -1.32
CA SER A 50 -11.87 -22.71 -1.73
C SER A 50 -10.84 -22.55 -0.60
N ALA A 51 -10.95 -21.50 0.20
CA ALA A 51 -10.08 -21.24 1.35
C ALA A 51 -10.28 -22.27 2.45
N ILE A 52 -11.53 -22.60 2.80
CA ILE A 52 -11.86 -23.64 3.79
C ILE A 52 -11.34 -25.00 3.34
N LEU A 53 -11.55 -25.36 2.07
CA LEU A 53 -11.05 -26.60 1.49
C LEU A 53 -9.51 -26.65 1.53
N PHE A 54 -8.84 -25.56 1.14
CA PHE A 54 -7.39 -25.46 1.19
C PHE A 54 -6.85 -25.62 2.62
N ILE A 55 -7.42 -24.93 3.60
CA ILE A 55 -7.05 -25.05 5.02
C ILE A 55 -7.26 -26.49 5.50
N THR A 56 -8.39 -27.11 5.15
CA THR A 56 -8.73 -28.49 5.55
C THR A 56 -7.72 -29.49 5.00
N VAL A 57 -7.32 -29.34 3.73
CA VAL A 57 -6.27 -30.16 3.10
C VAL A 57 -4.94 -29.97 3.84
N VAL A 58 -4.50 -28.73 4.06
CA VAL A 58 -3.21 -28.48 4.76
C VAL A 58 -3.23 -29.03 6.20
N TYR A 59 -4.35 -28.91 6.90
CA TYR A 59 -4.51 -29.44 8.25
C TYR A 59 -4.44 -30.97 8.29
N ARG A 60 -5.13 -31.65 7.37
CA ARG A 60 -5.20 -33.13 7.34
C ARG A 60 -3.90 -33.80 6.90
N PHE A 61 -3.07 -33.11 6.11
CA PHE A 61 -1.81 -33.68 5.60
C PHE A 61 -0.61 -33.00 6.26
N GLU A 62 -0.10 -33.55 7.37
CA GLU A 62 1.03 -32.97 8.13
C GLU A 62 2.27 -32.60 7.28
N ASN A 63 2.55 -33.37 6.22
CA ASN A 63 3.66 -33.09 5.30
C ASN A 63 3.50 -31.79 4.49
N PHE A 64 2.29 -31.24 4.43
CA PHE A 64 2.07 -29.93 3.81
C PHE A 64 2.52 -28.79 4.69
N GLN A 65 2.52 -28.95 6.01
CA GLN A 65 2.65 -27.84 6.93
C GLN A 65 4.03 -27.14 6.83
N SER A 66 5.04 -27.83 6.31
CA SER A 66 6.39 -27.30 6.03
C SER A 66 6.67 -27.04 4.54
N SER A 67 5.67 -27.20 3.67
CA SER A 67 5.86 -27.22 2.23
C SER A 67 5.91 -25.82 1.61
N LYS A 68 6.89 -25.59 0.72
CA LYS A 68 6.96 -24.39 -0.15
C LYS A 68 5.72 -24.23 -1.04
N TRP A 69 4.99 -25.31 -1.28
CA TRP A 69 3.75 -25.30 -2.07
C TRP A 69 2.63 -24.48 -1.41
N ILE A 70 2.64 -24.30 -0.08
CA ILE A 70 1.67 -23.42 0.58
C ILE A 70 1.76 -21.99 0.04
N TYR A 71 2.98 -21.46 -0.12
CA TYR A 71 3.19 -20.12 -0.66
C TYR A 71 2.68 -20.01 -2.10
N ALA A 72 2.97 -21.02 -2.93
CA ALA A 72 2.47 -21.06 -4.31
C ALA A 72 0.93 -21.10 -4.34
N CYS A 73 0.30 -21.93 -3.51
CA CYS A 73 -1.16 -22.01 -3.42
C CYS A 73 -1.77 -20.69 -2.93
N LEU A 74 -1.22 -20.07 -1.88
CA LEU A 74 -1.68 -18.78 -1.38
C LEU A 74 -1.57 -17.69 -2.47
N ALA A 75 -0.43 -17.64 -3.16
CA ALA A 75 -0.22 -16.68 -4.24
C ALA A 75 -1.20 -16.92 -5.40
N VAL A 76 -1.36 -18.17 -5.87
CA VAL A 76 -2.27 -18.50 -6.97
C VAL A 76 -3.72 -18.22 -6.60
N LEU A 77 -4.17 -18.65 -5.41
CA LEU A 77 -5.54 -18.39 -4.94
C LEU A 77 -5.83 -16.89 -4.85
N SER A 78 -4.91 -16.13 -4.25
CA SER A 78 -5.07 -14.69 -4.12
C SER A 78 -5.06 -14.00 -5.47
N PHE A 79 -4.12 -14.35 -6.36
CA PHE A 79 -4.00 -13.75 -7.69
C PHE A 79 -5.23 -14.03 -8.55
N ALA A 80 -5.67 -15.29 -8.60
CA ALA A 80 -6.81 -15.71 -9.40
C ALA A 80 -8.09 -15.02 -8.90
N TYR A 81 -8.27 -14.93 -7.59
CA TYR A 81 -9.39 -14.21 -6.98
C TYR A 81 -9.42 -12.73 -7.35
N GLN A 82 -8.28 -12.05 -7.25
CA GLN A 82 -8.18 -10.63 -7.58
C GLN A 82 -8.45 -10.38 -9.08
N ILE A 83 -7.96 -11.26 -9.97
CA ILE A 83 -8.30 -11.19 -11.41
C ILE A 83 -9.81 -11.32 -11.64
N ILE A 84 -10.45 -12.34 -11.06
CA ILE A 84 -11.90 -12.54 -11.25
C ILE A 84 -12.68 -11.33 -10.75
N LEU A 85 -12.38 -10.82 -9.57
CA LEU A 85 -13.07 -9.64 -9.04
C LEU A 85 -12.82 -8.41 -9.91
N SER A 86 -11.58 -8.14 -10.28
CA SER A 86 -11.24 -7.00 -11.15
C SER A 86 -11.91 -7.06 -12.52
N SER A 87 -12.22 -8.27 -13.02
CA SER A 87 -12.95 -8.45 -14.28
C SER A 87 -14.45 -8.15 -14.17
N ASN A 88 -15.00 -8.17 -12.96
CA ASN A 88 -16.42 -7.95 -12.68
C ASN A 88 -16.70 -6.53 -12.16
N VAL A 89 -15.69 -5.85 -11.62
CA VAL A 89 -15.81 -4.47 -11.14
C VAL A 89 -15.31 -3.52 -12.23
N PRO A 90 -16.13 -2.56 -12.71
CA PRO A 90 -15.69 -1.63 -13.72
C PRO A 90 -14.46 -0.85 -13.27
N PHE A 91 -13.58 -0.61 -14.23
CA PHE A 91 -12.35 0.12 -14.00
C PHE A 91 -12.67 1.61 -13.77
N ASN A 92 -12.49 2.12 -12.56
CA ASN A 92 -12.67 3.54 -12.27
C ASN A 92 -11.33 4.26 -12.47
N GLY A 93 -11.22 5.00 -13.58
CA GLY A 93 -10.01 5.73 -13.98
C GLY A 93 -10.24 7.23 -14.04
N GLU A 94 -10.75 7.83 -12.97
CA GLU A 94 -11.03 9.26 -12.89
C GLU A 94 -10.15 9.98 -11.86
N GLY A 95 -10.09 11.31 -11.95
CA GLY A 95 -9.35 12.16 -11.01
C GLY A 95 -7.87 11.78 -10.87
N ASP A 96 -7.43 11.57 -9.63
CA ASP A 96 -6.05 11.24 -9.28
C ASP A 96 -5.54 9.95 -9.95
N LEU A 97 -6.43 8.99 -10.21
CA LEU A 97 -6.07 7.74 -10.88
C LEU A 97 -5.66 8.00 -12.33
N GLN A 98 -6.44 8.80 -13.05
CA GLN A 98 -6.13 9.19 -14.43
C GLN A 98 -4.88 10.09 -14.48
N PHE A 99 -4.70 10.96 -13.49
CA PHE A 99 -3.50 11.79 -13.37
C PHE A 99 -2.24 10.91 -13.25
N ASN A 100 -2.27 9.89 -12.39
CA ASN A 100 -1.16 8.96 -12.22
C ASN A 100 -0.88 8.15 -13.50
N PHE A 101 -1.94 7.62 -14.13
CA PHE A 101 -1.82 6.82 -15.34
C PHE A 101 -1.25 7.63 -16.52
N SER A 102 -1.80 8.82 -16.77
CA SER A 102 -1.36 9.69 -17.87
C SER A 102 0.12 10.09 -17.73
N ASN A 103 0.55 10.49 -16.54
CA ASN A 103 1.96 10.78 -16.30
C ASN A 103 2.85 9.55 -16.47
N ALA A 104 2.40 8.36 -16.06
CA ALA A 104 3.16 7.12 -16.25
C ALA A 104 3.32 6.80 -17.75
N VAL A 105 2.27 7.00 -18.56
CA VAL A 105 2.30 6.86 -20.02
C VAL A 105 3.29 7.84 -20.64
N SER A 106 3.24 9.14 -20.29
CA SER A 106 4.16 10.15 -20.81
C SER A 106 5.62 9.80 -20.49
N LEU A 107 5.90 9.33 -19.27
CA LEU A 107 7.24 8.88 -18.86
C LEU A 107 7.66 7.59 -19.58
N ALA A 108 6.73 6.66 -19.80
CA ALA A 108 6.99 5.41 -20.51
C ALA A 108 7.37 5.66 -21.98
N SER A 109 6.71 6.62 -22.62
CA SER A 109 6.94 7.05 -24.01
C SER A 109 8.12 8.02 -24.18
N ASN A 110 8.82 8.38 -23.10
CA ASN A 110 9.86 9.43 -23.08
C ASN A 110 9.37 10.82 -23.52
N HIS A 111 8.07 11.10 -23.42
CA HIS A 111 7.47 12.39 -23.72
C HIS A 111 7.43 13.27 -22.47
N PHE A 112 8.61 13.67 -21.98
CA PHE A 112 8.74 14.47 -20.75
C PHE A 112 8.11 15.86 -20.85
N THR A 113 7.87 16.37 -22.06
CA THR A 113 7.13 17.62 -22.30
C THR A 113 5.65 17.50 -21.92
N ASP A 114 5.10 16.29 -22.03
CA ASP A 114 3.67 16.01 -21.92
C ASP A 114 3.29 15.58 -20.49
N LEU A 115 4.16 15.89 -19.51
CA LEU A 115 3.86 15.67 -18.11
C LEU A 115 2.82 16.67 -17.64
N ASN A 116 1.71 16.15 -17.12
CA ASN A 116 0.65 16.95 -16.55
C ASN A 116 1.17 17.69 -15.31
N SER A 117 1.03 19.02 -15.34
CA SER A 117 1.27 19.92 -14.19
C SER A 117 2.60 19.66 -13.46
N LYS A 118 3.75 19.77 -14.16
CA LYS A 118 5.10 19.59 -13.56
C LYS A 118 5.30 20.34 -12.24
N PHE A 119 4.79 21.56 -12.16
CA PHE A 119 4.87 22.39 -10.96
C PHE A 119 4.05 21.83 -9.79
N TYR A 120 2.84 21.32 -10.06
CA TYR A 120 2.03 20.60 -9.08
C TYR A 120 2.74 19.33 -8.60
N CYS A 121 3.31 18.56 -9.52
CA CYS A 121 4.11 17.36 -9.22
C CYS A 121 5.34 17.66 -8.35
N ALA A 122 5.99 18.80 -8.56
CA ALA A 122 7.09 19.23 -7.71
C ALA A 122 6.62 19.67 -6.32
N THR A 123 5.42 20.26 -6.23
CA THR A 123 4.77 20.66 -4.97
C THR A 123 4.32 19.46 -4.15
N PHE A 124 3.87 18.40 -4.81
CA PHE A 124 3.45 17.14 -4.21
C PHE A 124 4.23 15.96 -4.82
N PRO A 125 5.50 15.72 -4.41
CA PRO A 125 6.39 14.70 -4.95
C PRO A 125 5.76 13.33 -5.27
N GLY A 126 4.87 12.83 -4.40
CA GLY A 126 4.20 11.54 -4.56
C GLY A 126 3.40 11.39 -5.86
N THR A 127 2.93 12.51 -6.44
CA THR A 127 2.11 12.49 -7.67
C THR A 127 2.92 12.28 -8.94
N ILE A 128 4.26 12.27 -8.87
CA ILE A 128 5.13 11.97 -10.01
C ILE A 128 6.06 10.78 -9.76
N THR A 129 6.43 10.51 -8.51
CA THR A 129 7.31 9.38 -8.18
C THR A 129 6.62 8.02 -8.34
N TYR A 130 5.34 7.90 -7.99
CA TYR A 130 4.59 6.67 -8.30
C TYR A 130 4.43 6.46 -9.81
N PRO A 131 4.00 7.46 -10.61
CA PRO A 131 4.00 7.35 -12.07
C PRO A 131 5.36 6.99 -12.67
N ALA A 132 6.46 7.50 -12.10
CA ALA A 132 7.81 7.14 -12.54
C ALA A 132 8.11 5.66 -12.32
N VAL A 133 7.76 5.10 -11.16
CA VAL A 133 7.88 3.66 -10.92
C VAL A 133 7.01 2.88 -11.90
N LEU A 134 5.75 3.27 -12.07
CA LEU A 134 4.82 2.61 -12.98
C LEU A 134 5.31 2.64 -14.44
N SER A 135 5.95 3.72 -14.87
CA SER A 135 6.51 3.86 -16.21
C SER A 135 7.59 2.81 -16.52
N VAL A 136 8.36 2.39 -15.53
CA VAL A 136 9.36 1.31 -15.69
C VAL A 136 8.65 0.00 -16.02
N PHE A 137 7.57 -0.32 -15.31
CA PHE A 137 6.77 -1.51 -15.60
C PHE A 137 6.06 -1.41 -16.95
N MET A 138 5.55 -0.24 -17.34
CA MET A 138 4.96 -0.03 -18.66
C MET A 138 5.98 -0.17 -19.79
N LYS A 139 7.25 0.22 -19.57
CA LYS A 139 8.33 -0.04 -20.55
C LYS A 139 8.65 -1.53 -20.69
N LEU A 140 8.53 -2.31 -19.60
CA LEU A 140 8.81 -3.75 -19.61
C LEU A 140 7.66 -4.60 -20.18
N PHE A 141 6.41 -4.23 -19.88
CA PHE A 141 5.22 -5.04 -20.19
C PHE A 141 4.29 -4.41 -21.23
N GLY A 142 4.66 -3.25 -21.76
CA GLY A 142 3.86 -2.47 -22.70
C GLY A 142 2.98 -1.41 -22.02
N ILE A 143 2.67 -0.36 -22.77
CA ILE A 143 1.83 0.74 -22.29
C ILE A 143 0.36 0.32 -22.38
N ASN A 144 -0.21 -0.17 -21.28
CA ASN A 144 -1.62 -0.50 -21.20
C ASN A 144 -2.16 -0.36 -19.77
N ARG A 145 -3.49 -0.36 -19.66
CA ARG A 145 -4.22 -0.19 -18.39
C ARG A 145 -4.08 -1.37 -17.42
N MET A 146 -3.69 -2.55 -17.91
CA MET A 146 -3.55 -3.74 -17.06
C MET A 146 -2.25 -3.76 -16.26
N VAL A 147 -1.19 -3.09 -16.71
CA VAL A 147 0.10 -3.06 -15.98
C VAL A 147 -0.04 -2.65 -14.51
N PRO A 148 -0.64 -1.50 -14.16
CA PRO A 148 -0.80 -1.10 -12.76
C PRO A 148 -1.68 -2.08 -11.96
N VAL A 149 -2.75 -2.60 -12.55
CA VAL A 149 -3.65 -3.57 -11.92
C VAL A 149 -2.91 -4.87 -11.59
N LEU A 150 -2.16 -5.41 -12.55
CA LEU A 150 -1.35 -6.61 -12.35
C LEU A 150 -0.27 -6.39 -11.30
N LEU A 151 0.35 -5.21 -11.27
CA LEU A 151 1.32 -4.86 -10.22
C LEU A 151 0.68 -4.88 -8.83
N ASN A 152 -0.52 -4.31 -8.69
CA ASN A 152 -1.29 -4.35 -7.45
C ASN A 152 -1.67 -5.79 -7.04
N HIS A 153 -2.09 -6.63 -7.98
CA HIS A 153 -2.37 -8.05 -7.72
C HIS A 153 -1.11 -8.79 -7.24
N MET A 154 0.04 -8.53 -7.86
CA MET A 154 1.32 -9.09 -7.44
C MET A 154 1.68 -8.65 -6.01
N MET A 155 1.48 -7.37 -5.67
CA MET A 155 1.71 -6.87 -4.31
C MET A 155 0.82 -7.55 -3.28
N ILE A 156 -0.46 -7.78 -3.60
CA ILE A 156 -1.38 -8.53 -2.72
C ILE A 156 -0.86 -9.95 -2.48
N CYS A 157 -0.42 -10.66 -3.53
CA CYS A 157 0.12 -12.01 -3.39
C CYS A 157 1.34 -12.06 -2.47
N ILE A 158 2.24 -11.08 -2.63
CA ILE A 158 3.42 -10.91 -1.79
C ILE A 158 3.00 -10.65 -0.34
N LEU A 159 2.05 -9.74 -0.12
CA LEU A 159 1.50 -9.43 1.21
C LEU A 159 0.87 -10.64 1.89
N VAL A 160 0.03 -11.40 1.18
CA VAL A 160 -0.62 -12.62 1.71
C VAL A 160 0.44 -13.63 2.14
N CYS A 161 1.46 -13.86 1.30
CA CYS A 161 2.56 -14.76 1.64
C CYS A 161 3.35 -14.27 2.87
N ALA A 162 3.58 -12.97 2.95
CA ALA A 162 4.36 -12.38 4.03
C ALA A 162 3.58 -12.37 5.37
N ILE A 163 2.27 -12.11 5.34
CA ILE A 163 1.35 -12.28 6.47
C ILE A 163 1.35 -13.73 6.94
N TYR A 164 1.32 -14.70 6.02
CA TYR A 164 1.40 -16.12 6.36
C TYR A 164 2.71 -16.44 7.10
N THR A 165 3.85 -16.01 6.55
CA THR A 165 5.16 -16.19 7.20
C THR A 165 5.16 -15.59 8.60
N PHE A 166 4.60 -14.40 8.75
CA PHE A 166 4.52 -13.71 10.02
C PHE A 166 3.66 -14.47 11.04
N LEU A 167 2.40 -14.75 10.71
CA LEU A 167 1.47 -15.41 11.62
C LEU A 167 1.94 -16.82 11.98
N LYS A 168 2.55 -17.55 11.05
CA LYS A 168 3.11 -18.89 11.30
C LYS A 168 4.19 -18.90 12.38
N THR A 169 4.90 -17.80 12.58
CA THR A 169 5.93 -17.71 13.63
C THR A 169 5.35 -17.55 15.04
N ARG A 170 4.05 -17.26 15.16
CA ARG A 170 3.39 -16.92 16.44
C ARG A 170 2.15 -17.75 16.73
N MET A 171 1.56 -18.35 15.71
CA MET A 171 0.28 -19.03 15.78
C MET A 171 0.37 -20.39 15.08
N SER A 172 -0.65 -21.23 15.29
CA SER A 172 -0.77 -22.48 14.54
C SER A 172 -0.94 -22.20 13.04
N ILE A 173 -0.59 -23.20 12.23
CA ILE A 173 -0.68 -23.08 10.77
C ILE A 173 -2.08 -22.73 10.28
N ILE A 174 -3.13 -23.23 10.95
CA ILE A 174 -4.53 -22.94 10.61
C ILE A 174 -4.76 -21.43 10.74
N TRP A 175 -4.40 -20.84 11.88
CA TRP A 175 -4.56 -19.41 12.10
C TRP A 175 -3.72 -18.56 11.15
N ALA A 176 -2.52 -19.01 10.81
CA ALA A 176 -1.68 -18.33 9.83
C ALA A 176 -2.32 -18.34 8.43
N LEU A 177 -2.88 -19.47 7.99
CA LEU A 177 -3.59 -19.56 6.72
C LEU A 177 -4.87 -18.72 6.74
N SER A 178 -5.68 -18.84 7.79
CA SER A 178 -6.93 -18.08 7.94
C SER A 178 -6.66 -16.58 7.89
N GLY A 179 -5.71 -16.05 8.67
CA GLY A 179 -5.40 -14.63 8.66
C GLY A 179 -4.91 -14.12 7.30
N SER A 180 -4.15 -14.94 6.58
CA SER A 180 -3.62 -14.59 5.25
C SER A 180 -4.71 -14.58 4.18
N LEU A 181 -5.61 -15.57 4.21
CA LEU A 181 -6.74 -15.67 3.27
C LEU A 181 -7.83 -14.62 3.59
N LEU A 182 -8.05 -14.31 4.87
CA LEU A 182 -8.92 -13.19 5.28
C LEU A 182 -8.39 -11.85 4.78
N PHE A 183 -7.06 -11.66 4.80
CA PHE A 183 -6.46 -10.47 4.19
C PHE A 183 -6.69 -10.43 2.68
N ALA A 184 -6.52 -11.56 1.97
CA ALA A 184 -6.78 -11.65 0.53
C ALA A 184 -8.24 -11.33 0.13
N LEU A 185 -9.19 -11.60 1.05
CA LEU A 185 -10.62 -11.30 0.93
C LEU A 185 -10.99 -9.88 1.34
N HIS A 186 -10.09 -9.16 2.00
CA HIS A 186 -10.47 -7.93 2.67
C HIS A 186 -10.94 -6.90 1.62
N PRO A 187 -12.10 -6.23 1.80
CA PRO A 187 -12.66 -5.29 0.82
C PRO A 187 -11.67 -4.22 0.34
N PHE A 188 -10.85 -3.68 1.24
CA PHE A 188 -9.72 -2.79 0.91
C PHE A 188 -8.84 -3.32 -0.24
N THR A 189 -8.48 -4.60 -0.21
CA THR A 189 -7.61 -5.17 -1.25
C THR A 189 -8.29 -5.20 -2.61
N ILE A 190 -9.62 -5.33 -2.64
CA ILE A 190 -10.43 -5.41 -3.84
C ILE A 190 -10.69 -4.02 -4.43
N ILE A 191 -11.02 -3.06 -3.56
CA ILE A 191 -11.23 -1.66 -3.96
C ILE A 191 -9.96 -1.12 -4.62
N TYR A 192 -8.80 -1.39 -4.02
CA TYR A 192 -7.55 -0.81 -4.49
C TYR A 192 -6.80 -1.68 -5.51
N SER A 193 -7.11 -2.97 -5.64
CA SER A 193 -6.45 -3.84 -6.63
C SER A 193 -6.72 -3.41 -8.07
N ASN A 194 -7.91 -2.89 -8.33
CA ASN A 194 -8.36 -2.50 -9.67
C ASN A 194 -8.19 -1.00 -9.98
N THR A 195 -7.22 -0.33 -9.35
CA THR A 195 -7.01 1.13 -9.52
C THR A 195 -5.55 1.48 -9.85
N TYR A 196 -5.32 2.67 -10.40
CA TYR A 196 -3.98 3.23 -10.68
C TYR A 196 -3.42 3.97 -9.46
N ASN A 197 -3.43 3.28 -8.33
CA ASN A 197 -3.05 3.86 -7.05
C ASN A 197 -1.81 3.19 -6.48
N ALA A 198 -1.22 3.84 -5.48
CA ALA A 198 0.04 3.41 -4.90
C ALA A 198 -0.14 2.71 -3.54
N GLU A 199 -1.38 2.59 -3.05
CA GLU A 199 -1.71 2.20 -1.67
C GLU A 199 -1.27 0.78 -1.35
N LEU A 200 -1.50 -0.17 -2.27
CA LEU A 200 -1.10 -1.56 -2.06
C LEU A 200 0.41 -1.73 -2.06
N ILE A 201 1.11 -1.02 -2.96
CA ILE A 201 2.58 -1.01 -3.00
C ILE A 201 3.13 -0.36 -1.73
N TYR A 202 2.61 0.81 -1.35
CA TYR A 202 2.96 1.50 -0.10
C TYR A 202 2.78 0.58 1.12
N GLY A 203 1.60 -0.04 1.26
CA GLY A 203 1.28 -0.94 2.35
C GLY A 203 2.20 -2.16 2.40
N THR A 204 2.60 -2.69 1.24
CA THR A 204 3.58 -3.78 1.14
C THR A 204 4.92 -3.41 1.77
N PHE A 205 5.47 -2.25 1.42
CA PHE A 205 6.73 -1.79 2.00
C PHE A 205 6.61 -1.46 3.50
N VAL A 206 5.47 -0.91 3.94
CA VAL A 206 5.21 -0.71 5.38
C VAL A 206 5.18 -2.05 6.13
N MET A 207 4.54 -3.08 5.58
CA MET A 207 4.55 -4.41 6.21
C MET A 207 5.95 -5.03 6.25
N PHE A 208 6.73 -4.86 5.18
CA PHE A 208 8.12 -5.28 5.17
C PHE A 208 8.97 -4.57 6.21
N SER A 209 8.73 -3.28 6.49
CA SER A 209 9.42 -2.57 7.56
C SER A 209 9.07 -3.13 8.93
N PHE A 210 7.80 -3.46 9.20
CA PHE A 210 7.41 -4.17 10.42
C PHE A 210 8.10 -5.54 10.55
N PHE A 211 8.16 -6.32 9.46
CA PHE A 211 8.82 -7.62 9.46
C PHE A 211 10.32 -7.52 9.73
N ALA A 212 11.01 -6.57 9.09
CA ALA A 212 12.39 -6.27 9.38
C ALA A 212 12.57 -5.85 10.85
N PHE A 213 11.67 -5.01 11.38
CA PHE A 213 11.76 -4.52 12.75
C PHE A 213 11.65 -5.66 13.78
N MET A 214 10.78 -6.63 13.57
CA MET A 214 10.69 -7.78 14.47
C MET A 214 11.96 -8.63 14.49
N LYS A 215 12.66 -8.71 13.35
CA LYS A 215 13.94 -9.43 13.29
C LYS A 215 15.05 -8.73 14.08
N VAL A 216 14.92 -7.42 14.35
CA VAL A 216 15.83 -6.71 15.27
C VAL A 216 15.77 -7.34 16.67
N ASN A 217 14.57 -7.61 17.18
CA ASN A 217 14.37 -8.15 18.53
C ASN A 217 14.80 -9.61 18.66
N THR A 218 14.66 -10.40 17.59
CA THR A 218 15.07 -11.82 17.60
C THR A 218 16.56 -12.04 17.32
N SER A 219 17.26 -11.02 16.83
CA SER A 219 18.68 -11.14 16.47
C SER A 219 19.58 -10.94 17.69
N THR A 220 20.53 -11.84 17.91
CA THR A 220 21.46 -11.76 19.04
C THR A 220 22.71 -10.90 18.74
N LYS A 221 23.10 -10.81 17.47
CA LYS A 221 24.30 -10.08 17.04
C LYS A 221 23.97 -8.64 16.67
N ILE A 222 24.70 -7.68 17.25
CA ILE A 222 24.51 -6.24 16.98
C ILE A 222 24.57 -5.89 15.48
N ARG A 223 25.50 -6.50 14.73
CA ARG A 223 25.62 -6.29 13.28
C ARG A 223 24.32 -6.68 12.56
N SER A 224 23.72 -7.80 12.93
CA SER A 224 22.44 -8.24 12.35
C SER A 224 21.31 -7.29 12.73
N GLN A 225 21.26 -6.82 13.98
CA GLN A 225 20.25 -5.86 14.42
C GLN A 225 20.35 -4.54 13.66
N VAL A 226 21.56 -4.02 13.46
CA VAL A 226 21.81 -2.81 12.66
C VAL A 226 21.39 -3.02 11.20
N THR A 227 21.69 -4.16 10.60
CA THR A 227 21.21 -4.49 9.25
C THR A 227 19.69 -4.51 9.16
N TRP A 228 19.01 -5.10 10.14
CA TRP A 228 17.55 -5.09 10.18
C TRP A 228 16.98 -3.69 10.37
N ILE A 229 17.56 -2.86 11.24
CA ILE A 229 17.16 -1.44 11.39
C ILE A 229 17.36 -0.66 10.08
N ALA A 230 18.48 -0.89 9.38
CA ALA A 230 18.71 -0.27 8.08
C ALA A 230 17.64 -0.70 7.06
N LEU A 231 17.23 -1.98 7.06
CA LEU A 231 16.15 -2.48 6.21
C LEU A 231 14.79 -1.87 6.57
N VAL A 232 14.50 -1.66 7.86
CA VAL A 232 13.29 -0.94 8.31
C VAL A 232 13.23 0.44 7.68
N ALA A 233 14.31 1.21 7.83
CA ALA A 233 14.41 2.54 7.26
C ALA A 233 14.38 2.54 5.73
N LEU A 234 15.02 1.56 5.09
CA LEU A 234 15.02 1.42 3.64
C LEU A 234 13.60 1.17 3.12
N PHE A 235 12.84 0.25 3.72
CA PHE A 235 11.48 -0.03 3.30
C PHE A 235 10.54 1.17 3.55
N CYS A 236 10.67 1.85 4.69
CA CYS A 236 9.96 3.11 4.93
C CYS A 236 10.40 4.23 3.96
N GLY A 237 11.68 4.27 3.58
CA GLY A 237 12.22 5.26 2.66
C GLY A 237 11.75 5.03 1.22
N ILE A 238 11.73 3.79 0.76
CA ILE A 238 11.17 3.40 -0.53
C ILE A 238 9.67 3.74 -0.58
N SER A 239 8.94 3.56 0.52
CA SER A 239 7.52 3.83 0.52
C SER A 239 7.14 5.31 0.38
N ILE A 240 8.09 6.24 0.60
CA ILE A 240 7.93 7.68 0.30
C ILE A 240 7.61 7.90 -1.18
N LEU A 241 8.17 7.07 -2.09
CA LEU A 241 7.93 7.16 -3.53
C LEU A 241 6.44 6.99 -3.89
N PHE A 242 5.68 6.34 -3.01
CA PHE A 242 4.27 6.00 -3.23
C PHE A 242 3.35 6.92 -2.42
N ARG A 243 3.68 7.15 -1.14
CA ARG A 243 2.94 8.05 -0.25
C ARG A 243 3.90 8.68 0.76
N PRO A 244 3.83 10.00 1.01
CA PRO A 244 4.66 10.68 2.00
C PRO A 244 4.19 10.46 3.46
N LEU A 245 3.64 9.28 3.78
CA LEU A 245 3.09 8.94 5.09
C LEU A 245 4.02 8.04 5.92
N SER A 246 5.09 7.51 5.32
CA SER A 246 6.01 6.60 6.00
C SER A 246 6.84 7.26 7.10
N ILE A 247 6.88 8.59 7.17
CA ILE A 247 7.48 9.32 8.29
C ILE A 247 6.76 9.00 9.62
N ILE A 248 5.44 8.75 9.59
CA ILE A 248 4.67 8.33 10.76
C ILE A 248 5.22 6.99 11.29
N MET A 249 5.57 6.08 10.37
CA MET A 249 6.15 4.78 10.73
C MET A 249 7.54 4.94 11.36
N ILE A 250 8.38 5.83 10.83
CA ILE A 250 9.70 6.13 11.42
C ILE A 250 9.54 6.66 12.85
N ILE A 251 8.62 7.62 13.05
CA ILE A 251 8.33 8.16 14.39
C ILE A 251 7.88 7.06 15.34
N ALA A 252 6.97 6.18 14.90
CA ALA A 252 6.49 5.05 15.71
C ALA A 252 7.63 4.10 16.11
N PHE A 253 8.54 3.77 15.20
CA PHE A 253 9.72 2.94 15.53
C PHE A 253 10.68 3.65 16.49
N ILE A 254 10.90 4.96 16.34
CA ILE A 254 11.74 5.74 17.27
C ILE A 254 11.13 5.71 18.67
N ILE A 255 9.83 6.00 18.80
CA ILE A 255 9.11 5.93 20.08
C ILE A 255 9.28 4.52 20.68
N TYR A 256 9.08 3.47 19.88
CA TYR A 256 9.25 2.11 20.36
C TYR A 256 10.68 1.84 20.87
N ILE A 257 11.71 2.24 20.12
CA ILE A 257 13.12 2.05 20.50
C ILE A 257 13.45 2.79 21.81
N VAL A 258 12.93 4.01 21.96
CA VAL A 258 13.17 4.83 23.15
C VAL A 258 12.55 4.19 24.39
N PHE A 259 11.29 3.77 24.32
CA PHE A 259 10.53 3.34 25.50
C PHE A 259 10.60 1.83 25.79
N PHE A 260 10.62 0.98 24.76
CA PHE A 260 10.39 -0.46 24.92
C PHE A 260 11.61 -1.34 24.65
N THR A 261 12.69 -0.80 24.11
CA THR A 261 13.95 -1.54 24.01
C THR A 261 14.74 -1.37 25.30
N PHE A 262 14.98 -2.45 26.07
CA PHE A 262 15.73 -2.41 27.34
C PHE A 262 17.25 -2.37 27.17
N ASP A 263 17.73 -2.01 25.98
CA ASP A 263 19.15 -1.96 25.65
C ASP A 263 19.85 -0.69 26.19
N ARG A 264 21.19 -0.76 26.30
CA ARG A 264 22.06 0.38 26.63
C ARG A 264 21.75 1.60 25.75
N TYR A 265 21.77 2.80 26.32
CA TYR A 265 21.50 4.07 25.62
C TYR A 265 22.27 4.24 24.30
N ILE A 266 23.55 3.86 24.27
CA ILE A 266 24.40 3.94 23.06
C ILE A 266 23.80 3.13 21.90
N LYS A 267 23.23 1.95 22.18
CA LYS A 267 22.63 1.09 21.16
C LYS A 267 21.32 1.71 20.63
N LYS A 268 20.52 2.33 21.50
CA LYS A 268 19.33 3.10 21.07
C LYS A 268 19.70 4.24 20.14
N LEU A 269 20.72 5.03 20.52
CA LEU A 269 21.23 6.13 19.70
C LEU A 269 21.74 5.63 18.34
N LEU A 270 22.48 4.52 18.32
CA LEU A 270 22.93 3.90 17.07
C LEU A 270 21.74 3.49 16.19
N PHE A 271 20.72 2.83 16.74
CA PHE A 271 19.54 2.42 15.98
C PHE A 271 18.77 3.61 15.42
N ILE A 272 18.54 4.64 16.24
CA ILE A 272 17.87 5.88 15.80
C ILE A 272 18.71 6.57 14.72
N ALA A 273 20.03 6.67 14.91
CA ALA A 273 20.93 7.29 13.92
C ALA A 273 20.89 6.55 12.58
N VAL A 274 20.98 5.21 12.58
CA VAL A 274 20.88 4.41 11.36
C VAL A 274 19.51 4.58 10.71
N LEU A 275 18.44 4.51 11.50
CA LEU A 275 17.06 4.63 11.02
C LEU A 275 16.84 5.98 10.32
N VAL A 276 17.22 7.09 10.98
CA VAL A 276 17.08 8.44 10.44
C VAL A 276 17.99 8.66 9.24
N SER A 277 19.24 8.20 9.29
CA SER A 277 20.21 8.42 8.21
C SER A 277 19.79 7.72 6.92
N VAL A 278 19.39 6.45 7.00
CA VAL A 278 18.94 5.68 5.82
C VAL A 278 17.64 6.27 5.27
N PHE A 279 16.68 6.63 6.13
CA PHE A 279 15.44 7.25 5.70
C PHE A 279 15.67 8.62 5.02
N ALA A 280 16.56 9.45 5.58
CA ALA A 280 16.94 10.73 5.00
C ALA A 280 17.61 10.57 3.63
N LEU A 281 18.49 9.58 3.46
CA LEU A 281 19.10 9.26 2.16
C LEU A 281 18.03 8.91 1.10
N CYS A 282 17.02 8.13 1.46
CA CYS A 282 15.88 7.86 0.57
C CYS A 282 15.10 9.14 0.23
N GLY A 283 14.90 10.04 1.21
CA GLY A 283 14.27 11.34 0.99
C GLY A 283 15.06 12.23 0.02
N PHE A 284 16.39 12.27 0.15
CA PHE A 284 17.26 13.00 -0.78
C PHE A 284 17.21 12.41 -2.18
N ALA A 285 17.24 11.08 -2.31
CA ALA A 285 17.12 10.39 -3.60
C ALA A 285 15.76 10.69 -4.26
N ASN A 286 14.67 10.66 -3.48
CA ASN A 286 13.34 11.04 -3.95
C ASN A 286 13.31 12.49 -4.46
N ASN A 287 13.88 13.43 -3.72
CA ASN A 287 13.92 14.83 -4.12
C ASN A 287 14.75 15.05 -5.39
N ALA A 288 15.87 14.34 -5.53
CA ALA A 288 16.68 14.36 -6.74
C ALA A 288 15.88 13.85 -7.95
N LEU A 289 15.15 12.73 -7.78
CA LEU A 289 14.28 12.18 -8.83
C LEU A 289 13.21 13.18 -9.26
N VAL A 290 12.49 13.78 -8.31
CA VAL A 290 11.45 14.78 -8.62
C VAL A 290 12.05 15.98 -9.35
N LYS A 291 13.22 16.45 -8.93
CA LYS A 291 13.92 17.55 -9.60
C LYS A 291 14.26 17.19 -11.05
N THR A 292 14.78 16.01 -11.29
CA THR A 292 15.08 15.52 -12.64
C THR A 292 13.83 15.44 -13.52
N LEU A 293 12.71 14.95 -12.98
CA LEU A 293 11.48 14.76 -13.76
C LEU A 293 10.69 16.05 -14.01
N THR A 294 10.69 16.96 -13.04
CA THR A 294 9.85 18.16 -13.09
C THR A 294 10.62 19.43 -13.47
N SER A 295 11.95 19.41 -13.39
CA SER A 295 12.84 20.58 -13.50
C SER A 295 12.68 21.62 -12.38
N TYR A 296 11.88 21.33 -11.35
CA TYR A 296 11.70 22.20 -10.18
C TYR A 296 12.38 21.60 -8.95
N ASN A 297 12.86 22.47 -8.05
CA ASN A 297 13.29 22.00 -6.73
C ASN A 297 12.04 21.65 -5.90
N PRO A 298 11.95 20.42 -5.33
CA PRO A 298 10.90 20.07 -4.39
C PRO A 298 10.91 21.01 -3.18
N PRO A 299 9.78 21.18 -2.49
CA PRO A 299 9.71 22.10 -1.37
C PRO A 299 10.61 21.66 -0.22
N SER A 300 11.23 22.63 0.46
CA SER A 300 12.01 22.36 1.68
C SER A 300 11.15 21.77 2.82
N SER A 301 9.84 22.02 2.77
CA SER A 301 8.83 21.52 3.72
C SER A 301 7.55 21.18 2.96
N SER A 302 7.00 19.98 3.13
CA SER A 302 5.85 19.48 2.36
C SER A 302 4.53 19.41 3.16
N PHE A 303 4.43 20.11 4.29
CA PHE A 303 3.29 19.99 5.20
C PHE A 303 2.32 21.17 5.16
N GLY A 304 2.69 22.31 4.56
CA GLY A 304 1.92 23.55 4.65
C GLY A 304 0.50 23.43 4.10
N TRP A 305 0.36 22.87 2.90
CA TRP A 305 -0.95 22.59 2.30
C TRP A 305 -1.81 21.65 3.17
N ASN A 306 -1.23 20.56 3.68
CA ASN A 306 -1.95 19.61 4.51
C ASN A 306 -2.40 20.21 5.84
N LEU A 307 -1.61 21.11 6.43
CA LEU A 307 -2.02 21.87 7.62
C LEU A 307 -3.18 22.82 7.31
N TYR A 308 -3.12 23.51 6.17
CA TYR A 308 -4.14 24.48 5.76
C TYR A 308 -5.50 23.83 5.52
N VAL A 309 -5.51 22.72 4.78
CA VAL A 309 -6.70 21.89 4.55
C VAL A 309 -7.18 21.25 5.84
N GLY A 310 -6.25 20.76 6.68
CA GLY A 310 -6.57 20.19 7.98
C GLY A 310 -7.19 21.18 8.97
N ALA A 311 -7.02 22.48 8.75
CA ALA A 311 -7.60 23.58 9.51
C ALA A 311 -8.96 24.07 8.95
N SER A 312 -9.46 23.47 7.86
CA SER A 312 -10.77 23.82 7.32
C SER A 312 -11.91 23.48 8.32
N ALA A 313 -13.13 23.96 8.05
CA ALA A 313 -14.28 23.73 8.93
C ALA A 313 -14.58 22.25 9.17
N THR A 314 -14.49 21.45 8.09
CA THR A 314 -14.64 19.99 8.12
C THR A 314 -13.33 19.27 8.40
N GLY A 315 -12.20 20.00 8.36
CA GLY A 315 -10.86 19.45 8.46
C GLY A 315 -10.51 18.51 7.31
N ARG A 316 -11.18 18.71 6.16
CA ARG A 316 -11.07 17.94 4.92
C ARG A 316 -10.85 18.89 3.75
N TYR A 317 -10.45 18.31 2.63
CA TYR A 317 -10.43 18.99 1.35
C TYR A 317 -11.81 19.57 1.01
N ASN A 318 -11.81 20.75 0.42
CA ASN A 318 -12.99 21.42 -0.11
C ASN A 318 -12.59 22.23 -1.36
N GLU A 319 -13.57 22.52 -2.21
CA GLU A 319 -13.32 23.19 -3.48
C GLU A 319 -12.79 24.63 -3.32
N ASP A 320 -13.17 25.32 -2.26
CA ASP A 320 -12.74 26.71 -2.04
C ASP A 320 -11.25 26.79 -1.72
N ASP A 321 -10.76 25.88 -0.87
CA ASP A 321 -9.33 25.72 -0.62
C ASP A 321 -8.59 25.37 -1.92
N ALA A 322 -9.16 24.50 -2.74
CA ALA A 322 -8.56 24.11 -4.02
C ALA A 322 -8.46 25.26 -5.03
N LYS A 323 -9.50 26.10 -5.11
CA LYS A 323 -9.49 27.33 -5.91
C LYS A 323 -8.39 28.27 -5.43
N GLU A 324 -8.22 28.39 -4.11
CA GLU A 324 -7.16 29.20 -3.52
C GLU A 324 -5.77 28.66 -3.84
N PHE A 325 -5.57 27.33 -3.78
CA PHE A 325 -4.35 26.68 -4.25
C PHE A 325 -4.04 27.03 -5.70
N GLY A 326 -5.04 26.97 -6.58
CA GLY A 326 -4.89 27.34 -7.98
C GLY A 326 -4.41 28.78 -8.15
N LYS A 327 -5.02 29.75 -7.46
CA LYS A 327 -4.62 31.17 -7.52
C LYS A 327 -3.19 31.39 -7.04
N VAL A 328 -2.84 30.86 -5.88
CA VAL A 328 -1.49 30.99 -5.29
C VAL A 328 -0.46 30.33 -6.20
N SER A 329 -0.80 29.19 -6.82
CA SER A 329 0.11 28.49 -7.72
C SER A 329 0.45 29.27 -8.98
N ILE A 330 -0.50 30.03 -9.55
CA ILE A 330 -0.26 30.87 -10.74
C ILE A 330 0.75 31.99 -10.45
N GLY A 331 0.70 32.56 -9.24
CA GLY A 331 1.60 33.64 -8.82
C GLY A 331 2.92 33.19 -8.18
N SER A 332 3.10 31.89 -7.95
CA SER A 332 4.27 31.36 -7.24
C SER A 332 5.38 30.98 -8.21
N SER A 333 6.62 31.36 -7.86
CA SER A 333 7.81 31.02 -8.65
C SER A 333 8.39 29.64 -8.27
N SER A 334 8.08 29.13 -7.08
CA SER A 334 8.59 27.84 -6.60
C SER A 334 7.60 27.04 -5.76
N PRO A 335 7.72 25.69 -5.74
CA PRO A 335 6.94 24.83 -4.85
C PRO A 335 7.11 25.16 -3.35
N THR A 336 8.28 25.68 -2.96
CA THR A 336 8.55 26.07 -1.57
C THR A 336 7.70 27.27 -1.15
N GLU A 337 7.49 28.24 -2.05
CA GLU A 337 6.66 29.42 -1.77
C GLU A 337 5.22 29.01 -1.49
N ILE A 338 4.66 28.09 -2.28
CA ILE A 338 3.31 27.55 -2.05
C ILE A 338 3.20 26.93 -0.66
N GLN A 339 4.11 26.02 -0.34
CA GLN A 339 4.07 25.32 0.95
C GLN A 339 4.26 26.29 2.13
N LYS A 340 5.11 27.32 1.99
CA LYS A 340 5.29 28.36 3.02
C LYS A 340 4.05 29.23 3.18
N HIS A 341 3.44 29.67 2.07
CA HIS A 341 2.21 30.46 2.08
C HIS A 341 1.08 29.70 2.81
N PHE A 342 0.84 28.44 2.43
CA PHE A 342 -0.20 27.66 3.09
C PHE A 342 0.15 27.30 4.53
N ALA A 343 1.42 27.15 4.89
CA ALA A 343 1.82 26.99 6.29
C ALA A 343 1.49 28.24 7.12
N SER A 344 1.75 29.45 6.61
CA SER A 344 1.39 30.69 7.33
C SER A 344 -0.11 30.85 7.46
N GLU A 345 -0.87 30.60 6.39
CA GLU A 345 -2.33 30.69 6.42
C GLU A 345 -2.95 29.63 7.33
N ALA A 346 -2.37 28.42 7.38
CA ALA A 346 -2.81 27.38 8.31
C ALA A 346 -2.67 27.82 9.77
N ILE A 347 -1.56 28.49 10.12
CA ILE A 347 -1.34 29.01 11.47
C ILE A 347 -2.42 30.04 11.83
N ILE A 348 -2.76 30.94 10.88
CA ILE A 348 -3.82 31.93 11.08
C ILE A 348 -5.17 31.24 11.30
N ARG A 349 -5.52 30.25 10.46
CA ARG A 349 -6.74 29.45 10.63
C ARG A 349 -6.79 28.76 11.99
N TYR A 350 -5.71 28.10 12.42
CA TYR A 350 -5.66 27.45 13.73
C TYR A 350 -5.78 28.43 14.89
N LYS A 351 -5.17 29.61 14.80
CA LYS A 351 -5.34 30.67 15.81
C LYS A 351 -6.79 31.14 15.89
N ASN A 352 -7.45 31.32 14.75
CA ASN A 352 -8.86 31.74 14.70
C ASN A 352 -9.83 30.66 15.21
N ILE A 353 -9.45 29.37 15.14
CA ILE A 353 -10.21 28.26 15.72
C ILE A 353 -10.13 28.29 17.27
N GLY A 354 -8.99 28.66 17.84
CA GLY A 354 -8.82 28.71 19.29
C GLY A 354 -9.09 27.36 19.98
N SER A 355 -9.81 27.38 21.11
CA SER A 355 -10.17 26.19 21.89
C SER A 355 -11.10 25.21 21.16
N ASP A 356 -11.81 25.67 20.12
CA ASP A 356 -12.72 24.83 19.35
C ASP A 356 -11.99 23.77 18.51
N ILE A 357 -10.65 23.80 18.50
CA ILE A 357 -9.83 22.80 17.82
C ILE A 357 -10.10 21.38 18.35
N PHE A 358 -10.38 21.25 19.65
CA PHE A 358 -10.73 19.96 20.24
C PHE A 358 -12.09 19.47 19.73
N ILE A 359 -13.09 20.37 19.69
CA ILE A 359 -14.43 20.07 19.16
C ILE A 359 -14.35 19.68 17.69
N ARG A 360 -13.57 20.42 16.87
CA ARG A 360 -13.32 20.07 15.47
C ARG A 360 -12.55 18.76 15.32
N GLY A 361 -11.62 18.47 16.24
CA GLY A 361 -10.93 17.19 16.33
C GLY A 361 -11.92 16.03 16.52
N PHE A 362 -12.89 16.17 17.41
CA PHE A 362 -13.95 15.16 17.59
C PHE A 362 -14.89 15.09 16.38
N ARG A 363 -15.25 16.22 15.75
CA ARG A 363 -16.04 16.22 14.50
C ARG A 363 -15.32 15.52 13.33
N LYS A 364 -14.00 15.47 13.31
CA LYS A 364 -13.27 14.66 12.31
C LYS A 364 -13.53 13.16 12.44
N LEU A 365 -13.96 12.69 13.62
CA LEU A 365 -14.36 11.30 13.85
C LEU A 365 -15.80 11.05 13.43
N GLU A 366 -16.63 12.08 13.32
CA GLU A 366 -18.06 11.97 13.00
C GLU A 366 -18.34 11.15 11.74
N PRO A 367 -17.58 11.27 10.63
CA PRO A 367 -17.89 10.49 9.44
C PRO A 367 -17.53 9.01 9.54
N TRP A 368 -16.68 8.66 10.50
CA TRP A 368 -16.43 7.26 10.88
C TRP A 368 -17.54 6.69 11.77
N LEU A 369 -18.42 7.55 12.29
CA LEU A 369 -19.54 7.22 13.17
C LEU A 369 -20.90 7.43 12.47
N SER A 370 -20.96 8.20 11.39
CA SER A 370 -22.18 8.50 10.64
C SER A 370 -22.44 7.47 9.55
N TYR A 371 -23.68 6.97 9.48
CA TYR A 371 -24.14 6.01 8.48
C TYR A 371 -24.07 6.55 7.04
N GLU A 372 -24.13 7.88 6.87
CA GLU A 372 -24.10 8.56 5.55
C GLU A 372 -22.80 8.35 4.77
N TYR A 373 -21.68 8.09 5.44
CA TYR A 373 -20.41 7.82 4.76
C TYR A 373 -20.44 6.50 3.98
N ILE A 374 -21.25 5.53 4.40
CA ILE A 374 -21.45 4.25 3.71
C ILE A 374 -22.41 4.39 2.52
N ALA A 375 -23.34 5.36 2.58
CA ALA A 375 -24.42 5.50 1.60
C ALA A 375 -24.06 6.37 0.39
N ASN A 376 -23.03 7.23 0.47
CA ASN A 376 -22.68 8.20 -0.57
C ASN A 376 -21.46 7.81 -1.42
N GLU A 377 -20.83 6.65 -1.19
CA GLU A 377 -19.74 6.10 -2.01
C GLU A 377 -20.12 4.82 -2.79
N THR A 378 -21.42 4.46 -2.82
CA THR A 378 -22.02 3.47 -3.73
C THR A 378 -22.85 4.16 -4.79
#